data_AF-A0A1I3GQV8-F1
#
_entry.id   AF-A0A1I3GQV8-F1
#
_cell.length_a   1.000
_cell.length_b   1.000
_cell.length_c   1.000
_cell.angle_alpha   90.00
_cell.angle_beta   90.00
_cell.angle_gamma   90.00
#
_symmetry.space_group_name_H-M   'P 1'
#
loop_
_entity.id
_entity.type
_entity.pdbx_description
1 polymer ?
#
loop_
_entity_poly.entity_id
_entity_poly.type
_entity_poly.pdbx_seq_one_letter_code
_entity_poly.pdbx_strand_id
1 'polypeptide(L)' 'METWYYVVESIDGDYANLRRTDIASDELKLVARALLPEDIDEGSKLKYELMQYFLI' A
#
# COMPACT_ATOMS: atom_id res chain seq x y z
N MET A 1 15.12 11.67 1.60
CA MET A 1 13.64 11.59 1.55
C MET A 1 13.30 10.12 1.73
N GLU A 2 12.47 9.78 2.70
CA GLU A 2 12.13 8.38 2.97
C GLU A 2 11.02 7.93 2.02
N THR A 3 11.38 7.02 1.12
CA THR A 3 10.45 6.35 0.22
C THR A 3 10.21 4.95 0.75
N TRP A 4 8.96 4.52 0.82
CA TRP A 4 8.61 3.14 1.19
C TRP A 4 7.85 2.46 0.07
N TYR A 5 8.12 1.17 -0.11
CA TYR A 5 7.43 0.34 -1.08
C TYR A 5 6.51 -0.64 -0.36
N TYR A 6 5.28 -0.69 -0.84
CA TYR A 6 4.24 -1.56 -0.36
C TYR A 6 3.67 -2.36 -1.51
N VAL A 7 3.10 -3.52 -1.18
CA VAL A 7 2.23 -4.29 -2.06
C VAL A 7 0.89 -4.46 -1.37
N VAL A 8 -0.19 -4.31 -2.11
CA VAL A 8 -1.54 -4.62 -1.63
C VAL A 8 -1.64 -6.14 -1.52
N GLU A 9 -1.69 -6.69 -0.32
CA GLU A 9 -1.85 -8.14 -0.12
C GLU A 9 -3.30 -8.57 -0.24
N SER A 10 -4.23 -7.74 0.25
CA SER A 10 -5.67 -8.00 0.13
C SER A 10 -6.49 -6.73 0.27
N ILE A 11 -7.69 -6.73 -0.29
CA ILE A 11 -8.67 -5.65 -0.19
C ILE A 11 -9.95 -6.19 0.44
N ASP A 12 -10.37 -5.60 1.56
CA ASP A 12 -11.61 -5.95 2.27
C ASP A 12 -12.51 -4.71 2.37
N GLY A 13 -13.50 -4.63 1.47
CA GLY A 13 -14.45 -3.52 1.39
C GLY A 13 -13.77 -2.16 1.13
N ASP A 14 -13.79 -1.28 2.14
CA ASP A 14 -13.19 0.06 2.15
C ASP A 14 -11.74 0.08 2.65
N TYR A 15 -11.17 -1.07 2.98
CA TYR A 15 -9.82 -1.19 3.52
C TYR A 15 -8.92 -2.06 2.64
N ALA A 16 -7.62 -1.76 2.64
CA ALA A 16 -6.59 -2.52 1.97
C ALA A 16 -5.45 -2.84 2.95
N ASN A 17 -4.95 -4.07 2.88
CA ASN A 17 -3.80 -4.53 3.63
C ASN A 17 -2.54 -4.33 2.80
N LEU A 18 -1.64 -3.46 3.26
CA LEU A 18 -0.39 -3.16 2.58
C LEU A 18 0.76 -3.88 3.29
N ARG A 19 1.48 -4.74 2.58
CA ARG A 19 2.72 -5.32 3.07
C ARG A 19 3.91 -4.51 2.57
N ARG A 20 4.82 -4.17 3.47
CA ARG A 20 6.04 -3.45 3.09
C ARG A 20 7.02 -4.40 2.42
N THR A 21 7.45 -4.08 1.21
CA THR A 21 8.35 -4.95 0.41
C THR A 21 9.82 -4.53 0.49
N ASP A 22 10.08 -3.34 1.01
CA ASP A 22 11.42 -2.76 1.14
C ASP A 22 12.24 -3.41 2.27
N ILE A 23 11.56 -4.00 3.26
CA ILE A 23 12.15 -4.72 4.39
C ILE A 23 11.48 -6.08 4.51
N ALA A 24 12.16 -7.06 5.08
CA ALA A 24 11.53 -8.34 5.45
C ALA A 24 10.63 -8.11 6.67
N SER A 25 9.37 -7.77 6.42
CA SER A 25 8.33 -7.64 7.44
C SER A 25 7.06 -8.38 7.00
N ASP A 26 6.52 -9.17 7.91
CA ASP A 26 5.21 -9.82 7.80
C ASP A 26 4.07 -8.92 8.31
N GLU A 27 4.37 -7.68 8.73
CA GLU A 27 3.34 -6.76 9.18
C GLU A 27 2.52 -6.21 8.01
N LEU A 28 1.21 -6.41 8.09
CA LEU A 28 0.22 -5.82 7.20
C LEU A 28 -0.26 -4.50 7.77
N LYS A 29 -0.13 -3.43 6.99
CA LYS A 29 -0.65 -2.11 7.30
C LYS A 29 -2.05 -1.99 6.73
N LEU A 30 -3.06 -1.89 7.60
CA LEU A 30 -4.43 -1.61 7.19
C LEU A 30 -4.58 -0.12 6.84
N VAL A 31 -4.98 0.17 5.60
CA VAL A 31 -5.16 1.53 5.08
C VAL A 31 -6.52 1.64 4.41
N ALA A 32 -7.23 2.76 4.63
CA ALA A 32 -8.50 3.00 3.95
C ALA A 32 -8.26 3.27 2.45
N ARG A 33 -9.08 2.67 1.59
CA ARG A 33 -9.02 2.86 0.12
C ARG A 33 -9.20 4.31 -0.30
N ALA A 34 -9.92 5.11 0.49
CA ALA A 34 -10.06 6.55 0.28
C ALA A 34 -8.73 7.33 0.32
N LEU A 35 -7.68 6.77 0.92
CA LEU A 35 -6.33 7.34 0.95
C LEU A 35 -5.42 6.79 -0.17
N LEU A 36 -5.89 5.79 -0.89
CA LEU A 36 -5.14 5.10 -1.93
C LEU A 36 -5.65 5.52 -3.32
N PRO A 37 -4.85 5.31 -4.37
CA PRO A 37 -5.31 5.48 -5.75
C PRO A 37 -6.56 4.62 -6.03
N GLU A 38 -7.46 5.10 -6.88
CA GLU A 38 -8.67 4.37 -7.26
C GLU A 38 -8.40 3.10 -8.09
N ASP A 39 -7.27 3.05 -8.79
CA ASP A 39 -6.79 1.93 -9.61
C ASP A 39 -6.04 0.82 -8.84
N ILE A 40 -6.13 0.78 -7.50
CA ILE A 40 -5.51 -0.32 -6.74
C ILE A 40 -6.28 -1.63 -6.85
N ASP A 41 -5.53 -2.73 -6.91
CA ASP A 41 -6.04 -4.10 -6.87
C ASP A 41 -5.13 -4.99 -5.99
N GLU A 42 -5.51 -6.23 -5.77
CA GLU A 42 -4.70 -7.18 -5.00
C GLU A 42 -3.41 -7.50 -5.78
N GLY A 43 -2.27 -7.35 -5.13
CA GLY A 43 -0.94 -7.44 -5.75
C GLY A 43 -0.43 -6.13 -6.36
N SER A 44 -1.22 -5.05 -6.35
CA SER A 44 -0.75 -3.73 -6.79
C SER A 44 0.42 -3.24 -5.94
N LYS A 45 1.42 -2.65 -6.59
CA LYS A 45 2.56 -2.05 -5.91
C LYS A 45 2.29 -0.56 -5.68
N LEU A 46 2.65 -0.11 -4.49
CA LEU A 46 2.47 1.26 -4.05
C LEU A 46 3.80 1.82 -3.57
N LYS A 47 4.09 3.03 -4.02
CA LYS A 47 5.18 3.86 -3.51
C LYS A 47 4.57 4.87 -2.54
N TYR A 48 5.01 4.85 -1.29
CA TYR A 48 4.70 5.90 -0.34
C TYR A 48 5.84 6.91 -0.29
N GLU A 49 5.52 8.17 -0.55
CA GLU A 49 6.48 9.27 -0.55
C GLU A 49 5.75 10.58 -0.25
N LEU A 50 6.36 11.47 0.54
CA LEU A 50 5.77 12.78 0.89
C LEU A 50 4.33 12.70 1.43
N MET A 51 4.05 11.69 2.25
CA MET A 51 2.73 11.43 2.86
C MET A 51 1.62 11.08 1.84
N GLN A 52 2.00 10.66 0.62
CA GLN A 52 1.08 10.23 -0.43
C GLN A 52 1.46 8.84 -0.96
N TYR A 53 0.45 8.09 -1.41
CA TYR A 53 0.62 6.81 -2.08
C TYR A 53 0.49 6.98 -3.58
N PHE A 54 1.43 6.40 -4.32
CA PHE A 54 1.48 6.39 -5.77
C PHE A 54 1.46 4.95 -6.27
N LEU A 55 0.60 4.64 -7.23
CA LEU A 55 0.64 3.37 -7.94
C LEU A 55 1.91 3.31 -8.81
N ILE A 56 2.56 2.15 -8.84
CA ILE A 56 3.81 1.89 -9.60
C ILE A 56 3.70 0.62 -10.43
#